data_AF-A0A7R9ZEY1-F1
#
_entry.id   AF-A0A7R9ZEY1-F1
#
_cell.length_a   1.000
_cell.length_b   1.000
_cell.length_c   1.000
_cell.angle_alpha   90.00
_cell.angle_beta   90.00
_cell.angle_gamma   90.00
#
_symmetry.space_group_name_H-M   'P 1'
#
loop_
_entity.id
_entity.type
_entity.pdbx_description
1 polymer ?
#
loop_
_entity_poly.entity_id
_entity_poly.type
_entity_poly.pdbx_seq_one_letter_code
_entity_poly.pdbx_strand_id
1 'polypeptide(L)'
;AGAIALYYVYLFGQSATVFEVHAQQRREYYERRAADKKNDDDEGGKPEKPPSLVKVKHGSNHRRIVAADRCAGNLMEQIIPFLAALFSYATFVSATGAARWGWSWILFRSYYKYVFSKPFPMLFASTLPAYTCIWYMIGMSLYTVCQ
;
A
#
# COMPACT_ATOMS: atom_id res chain seq x y z
N ALA A 1 10.99 2.81 14.82
CA ALA A 1 11.08 3.90 13.83
C ALA A 1 10.89 3.43 12.38
N GLY A 2 11.69 2.47 11.88
CA GLY A 2 11.67 2.08 10.45
C GLY A 2 10.32 1.60 9.89
N ALA A 3 9.58 0.76 10.62
CA ALA A 3 8.26 0.29 10.17
C ALA A 3 7.23 1.43 10.01
N ILE A 4 7.25 2.40 10.93
CA ILE A 4 6.38 3.58 10.88
C ILE A 4 6.78 4.48 9.70
N ALA A 5 8.09 4.71 9.50
CA ALA A 5 8.58 5.47 8.35
C ALA A 5 8.15 4.83 7.02
N LEU A 6 8.25 3.51 6.91
CA LEU A 6 7.79 2.78 5.75
C LEU A 6 6.26 2.93 5.55
N TYR A 7 5.48 2.90 6.63
CA TYR A 7 4.04 3.15 6.55
C TYR A 7 3.72 4.54 6.02
N TYR A 8 4.44 5.57 6.45
CA TYR A 8 4.31 6.91 5.88
C TYR A 8 4.61 6.93 4.39
N VAL A 9 5.66 6.24 3.92
CA VAL A 9 5.95 6.13 2.47
C VAL A 9 4.75 5.55 1.71
N TYR A 10 4.05 4.57 2.29
CA TYR A 10 2.86 3.97 1.68
C TYR A 10 1.68 4.94 1.66
N LEU A 11 1.44 5.69 2.74
CA LEU A 11 0.39 6.72 2.80
C LEU A 11 0.65 7.87 1.81
N PHE A 12 1.90 8.31 1.68
CA PHE A 12 2.30 9.28 0.67
C PHE A 12 2.07 8.73 -0.74
N GLY A 13 2.48 7.49 -1.00
CA GLY A 13 2.26 6.83 -2.28
C GLY A 13 0.77 6.65 -2.62
N GLN A 14 -0.07 6.37 -1.62
CA GLN A 14 -1.53 6.30 -1.75
C GLN A 14 -2.10 7.67 -2.17
N SER A 15 -1.72 8.73 -1.47
CA SER A 15 -2.17 10.10 -1.76
C SER A 15 -1.71 10.57 -3.14
N ALA A 16 -0.42 10.35 -3.48
CA ALA A 16 0.14 10.71 -4.77
C ALA A 16 -0.58 10.01 -5.93
N THR A 17 -0.92 8.72 -5.77
CA THR A 17 -1.64 7.96 -6.80
C THR A 17 -3.03 8.55 -7.06
N VAL A 18 -3.73 9.02 -6.03
CA VAL A 18 -5.03 9.68 -6.19
C VAL A 18 -4.89 10.98 -6.99
N PHE A 19 -3.88 11.80 -6.69
CA PHE A 19 -3.64 13.04 -7.44
C PHE A 19 -3.28 12.78 -8.90
N GLU A 20 -2.43 11.79 -9.18
CA GLU A 20 -2.05 11.41 -10.54
C GLU A 20 -3.27 10.93 -11.35
N VAL A 21 -4.09 10.05 -10.77
CA VAL A 21 -5.31 9.55 -11.43
C VAL A 21 -6.31 10.68 -11.64
N HIS A 22 -6.47 11.58 -10.66
CA HIS A 22 -7.34 12.76 -10.80
C HIS A 22 -6.86 13.69 -11.93
N ALA A 23 -5.57 13.95 -12.02
CA ALA A 23 -4.98 14.76 -13.09
C ALA A 23 -5.19 14.11 -14.47
N GLN A 24 -4.99 12.79 -14.57
CA GLN A 24 -5.25 12.01 -15.80
C GLN A 24 -6.72 12.12 -16.22
N GLN A 25 -7.67 11.84 -15.31
CA GLN A 25 -9.10 11.90 -15.60
C GLN A 25 -9.58 13.32 -15.95
N ARG A 26 -9.02 14.36 -15.32
CA ARG A 26 -9.32 15.75 -15.69
C ARG A 26 -8.83 16.07 -17.09
N ARG A 27 -7.63 15.64 -17.45
CA ARG A 27 -7.07 15.84 -18.80
C ARG A 27 -7.95 15.16 -19.84
N GLU A 28 -8.29 13.89 -19.64
CA GLU A 28 -9.18 13.13 -20.53
C GLU A 28 -10.59 13.73 -20.65
N TYR A 29 -11.11 14.33 -19.57
CA TYR A 29 -12.39 15.04 -19.58
C TYR A 29 -12.33 16.29 -20.46
N TYR A 30 -11.28 17.12 -20.34
CA TYR A 30 -11.16 18.34 -21.14
C TYR A 30 -10.86 18.04 -22.62
N GLU A 31 -10.07 17.00 -22.90
CA GLU A 31 -9.80 16.54 -24.26
C GLU A 31 -11.09 16.04 -24.94
N ARG A 32 -11.91 15.23 -24.26
CA ARG A 32 -13.24 14.81 -24.75
C ARG A 32 -14.16 15.99 -24.97
N ARG A 33 -14.31 16.88 -23.98
CA ARG A 33 -15.16 18.07 -24.09
C ARG A 33 -14.74 19.00 -25.23
N ALA A 34 -13.45 19.10 -25.53
CA ALA A 34 -12.95 19.89 -26.65
C ALA A 34 -13.25 19.23 -28.01
N ALA A 35 -13.24 17.89 -28.08
CA ALA A 35 -13.64 17.13 -29.25
C ALA A 35 -15.16 17.18 -29.48
N ASP A 36 -15.96 17.05 -28.40
CA ASP A 36 -17.42 17.10 -28.45
C ASP A 36 -17.93 18.49 -28.87
N LYS A 37 -17.32 19.58 -28.36
CA LYS A 37 -17.58 20.94 -28.83
C LYS A 37 -17.33 21.17 -30.33
N LYS A 38 -16.55 20.30 -30.97
CA LYS A 38 -16.29 20.35 -32.43
C LYS A 38 -17.37 19.60 -33.23
N ASN A 39 -18.18 18.77 -32.56
CA ASN A 39 -19.21 17.92 -33.16
C ASN A 39 -20.65 18.35 -32.76
N ASP A 40 -20.81 19.03 -31.61
CA ASP A 40 -22.10 19.54 -31.09
C ASP A 40 -22.41 20.94 -31.64
N ASP A 41 -22.95 20.98 -32.86
CA ASP A 41 -23.78 22.10 -33.34
C ASP A 41 -25.28 21.87 -33.04
N ASP A 42 -25.69 20.73 -32.48
CA ASP A 42 -27.10 20.41 -32.26
C ASP A 42 -27.28 19.35 -31.15
N GLU A 43 -27.66 19.76 -29.93
CA GLU A 43 -28.44 19.04 -28.91
C GLU A 43 -28.11 19.52 -27.47
N GLY A 44 -29.12 20.07 -26.79
CA GLY A 44 -29.04 20.73 -25.47
C GLY A 44 -28.87 19.80 -24.25
N GLY A 45 -27.90 18.88 -24.29
CA GLY A 45 -27.51 18.05 -23.15
C GLY A 45 -26.83 18.86 -22.02
N LYS A 46 -27.18 18.60 -20.75
CA LYS A 46 -26.49 19.24 -19.61
C LYS A 46 -25.01 18.83 -19.60
N PRO A 47 -24.06 19.77 -19.48
CA PRO A 47 -22.64 19.43 -19.52
C PRO A 47 -22.28 18.51 -18.35
N GLU A 48 -21.66 17.37 -18.66
CA GLU A 48 -21.15 16.44 -17.65
C GLU A 48 -20.16 17.18 -16.73
N LYS A 49 -20.24 16.98 -15.41
CA LYS A 49 -19.39 17.72 -14.46
C LYS A 49 -17.95 17.16 -14.48
N PRO A 50 -16.92 18.01 -14.33
CA PRO A 50 -15.54 17.55 -14.24
C PRO A 50 -15.36 16.61 -13.04
N PRO A 51 -14.45 15.62 -13.13
CA PRO A 51 -14.22 14.67 -12.05
C PRO A 51 -13.73 15.39 -10.79
N SER A 52 -14.43 15.18 -9.67
CA SER A 52 -14.06 15.75 -8.38
C SER A 52 -13.07 14.85 -7.65
N LEU A 53 -12.10 15.44 -6.95
CA LEU A 53 -11.06 14.70 -6.23
C LEU A 53 -11.65 13.71 -5.22
N VAL A 54 -12.72 14.10 -4.50
CA VAL A 54 -13.42 13.26 -3.54
C VAL A 54 -14.01 12.02 -4.22
N LYS A 55 -14.62 12.18 -5.39
CA LYS A 55 -15.19 11.06 -6.16
C LYS A 55 -14.09 10.12 -6.66
N VAL A 56 -12.94 10.66 -7.07
CA VAL A 56 -11.79 9.82 -7.47
C VAL A 56 -11.23 9.05 -6.27
N LYS A 57 -11.06 9.71 -5.13
CA LYS A 57 -10.48 9.13 -3.92
C LYS A 57 -11.36 8.05 -3.29
N HIS A 58 -12.66 8.29 -3.17
CA HIS A 58 -13.56 7.44 -2.38
C HIS A 58 -14.58 6.66 -3.22
N GLY A 59 -14.75 7.00 -4.50
CA GLY A 59 -15.78 6.42 -5.36
C GLY A 59 -15.24 5.81 -6.65
N SER A 60 -13.92 5.68 -6.82
CA SER A 60 -13.34 5.07 -8.02
C SER A 60 -12.80 3.66 -7.75
N ASN A 61 -13.09 2.74 -8.66
CA ASN A 61 -12.49 1.41 -8.71
C ASN A 61 -11.20 1.39 -9.55
N HIS A 62 -10.51 2.53 -9.64
CA HIS A 62 -9.33 2.64 -10.49
C HIS A 62 -8.23 1.71 -9.95
N ARG A 63 -7.77 0.75 -10.78
CA ARG A 63 -6.84 -0.32 -10.36
C ARG A 63 -5.60 0.20 -9.60
N ARG A 64 -5.07 1.36 -10.00
CA ARG A 64 -3.92 1.99 -9.33
C ARG A 64 -4.24 2.46 -7.91
N ILE A 65 -5.41 3.06 -7.69
CA ILE A 65 -5.87 3.53 -6.37
C ILE A 65 -6.12 2.32 -5.48
N VAL A 66 -6.86 1.33 -5.98
CA VAL A 66 -7.12 0.08 -5.25
C VAL A 66 -5.80 -0.61 -4.86
N ALA A 67 -4.82 -0.69 -5.78
CA ALA A 67 -3.53 -1.29 -5.47
C ALA A 67 -2.76 -0.52 -4.37
N ALA A 68 -2.78 0.81 -4.42
CA ALA A 68 -2.13 1.64 -3.40
C ALA A 68 -2.81 1.50 -2.02
N ASP A 69 -4.14 1.49 -1.98
CA ASP A 69 -4.93 1.27 -0.76
C ASP A 69 -4.64 -0.11 -0.16
N ARG A 70 -4.62 -1.16 -1.00
CA ARG A 70 -4.29 -2.53 -0.57
C ARG A 70 -2.88 -2.63 -0.01
N CYS A 71 -1.92 -1.93 -0.60
CA CYS A 71 -0.56 -1.87 -0.10
C CYS A 71 -0.49 -1.21 1.28
N ALA A 72 -1.13 -0.06 1.46
CA ALA A 72 -1.15 0.65 2.74
C ALA A 72 -1.88 -0.14 3.82
N GLY A 73 -3.07 -0.66 3.51
CA GLY A 73 -3.87 -1.49 4.42
C GLY A 73 -3.14 -2.75 4.86
N ASN A 74 -2.52 -3.48 3.92
CA ASN A 74 -1.76 -4.68 4.25
C ASN A 74 -0.55 -4.38 5.16
N LEU A 75 0.09 -3.22 5.01
CA LEU A 75 1.18 -2.81 5.91
C LEU A 75 0.67 -2.48 7.31
N MET A 76 -0.45 -1.77 7.42
CA MET A 76 -1.09 -1.50 8.71
C MET A 76 -1.48 -2.80 9.44
N GLU A 77 -2.09 -3.75 8.74
CA GLU A 77 -2.47 -5.06 9.28
C GLU A 77 -1.25 -5.84 9.80
N GLN A 78 -0.11 -5.81 9.09
CA GLN A 78 1.09 -6.54 9.50
C GLN A 78 1.91 -5.83 10.58
N ILE A 79 1.83 -4.50 10.72
CA ILE A 79 2.60 -3.76 11.72
C ILE A 79 2.25 -4.21 13.14
N ILE A 80 0.99 -4.52 13.42
CA ILE A 80 0.53 -4.94 14.75
C ILE A 80 1.21 -6.26 15.19
N PRO A 81 1.06 -7.38 14.46
CA PRO A 81 1.73 -8.63 14.83
C PRO A 81 3.26 -8.52 14.74
N PHE A 82 3.79 -7.70 13.82
CA PHE A 82 5.23 -7.44 13.73
C PHE A 82 5.77 -6.79 15.01
N LEU A 83 5.15 -5.72 15.50
CA LEU A 83 5.60 -5.03 16.71
C LEU A 83 5.50 -5.95 17.93
N ALA A 84 4.39 -6.68 18.08
CA ALA A 84 4.23 -7.66 19.15
C ALA A 84 5.35 -8.72 19.12
N ALA A 85 5.62 -9.31 17.95
CA ALA A 85 6.68 -10.30 17.78
C ALA A 85 8.08 -9.72 18.07
N LEU A 86 8.35 -8.51 17.57
CA LEU A 86 9.63 -7.83 17.75
C LEU A 86 9.91 -7.52 19.23
N PHE A 87 8.93 -6.98 19.96
CA PHE A 87 9.09 -6.66 21.37
C PHE A 87 9.19 -7.91 22.24
N SER A 88 8.40 -8.95 21.96
CA SER A 88 8.52 -10.24 22.65
C SER A 88 9.91 -10.85 22.45
N TYR A 89 10.39 -10.92 21.21
CA TYR A 89 11.71 -11.48 20.91
C TYR A 89 12.85 -10.64 21.53
N ALA A 90 12.73 -9.31 21.51
CA ALA A 90 13.71 -8.43 22.14
C ALA A 90 13.79 -8.63 23.65
N THR A 91 12.64 -8.85 24.30
CA THR A 91 12.52 -8.99 25.76
C THR A 91 12.99 -10.36 26.24
N PHE A 92 12.54 -11.43 25.58
CA PHE A 92 12.75 -12.80 26.06
C PHE A 92 13.93 -13.52 25.42
N VAL A 93 14.37 -13.11 24.22
CA VAL A 93 15.38 -13.84 23.45
C VAL A 93 16.65 -13.01 23.23
N SER A 94 16.56 -11.92 22.46
CA SER A 94 17.71 -11.07 22.16
C SER A 94 17.29 -9.77 21.47
N ALA A 95 17.67 -8.63 22.05
CA ALA A 95 17.48 -7.31 21.41
C ALA A 95 18.24 -7.18 20.07
N THR A 96 19.46 -7.71 19.99
CA THR A 96 20.26 -7.68 18.76
C THR A 96 19.65 -8.57 17.67
N GLY A 97 19.15 -9.76 18.04
CA GLY A 97 18.43 -10.63 17.12
C GLY A 97 17.11 -10.01 16.66
N ALA A 98 16.35 -9.38 17.56
CA ALA A 98 15.14 -8.63 17.22
C ALA A 98 15.44 -7.56 16.18
N ALA A 99 16.51 -6.77 16.36
CA ALA A 99 16.89 -5.74 15.39
C ALA A 99 17.19 -6.33 14.01
N ARG A 100 17.90 -7.46 13.92
CA ARG A 100 18.20 -8.14 12.64
C ARG A 100 16.93 -8.58 11.93
N TRP A 101 16.04 -9.31 12.61
CA TRP A 101 14.77 -9.76 12.04
C TRP A 101 13.83 -8.60 11.71
N GLY A 102 13.85 -7.55 12.53
CA GLY A 102 13.13 -6.31 12.29
C GLY A 102 13.54 -5.63 10.99
N TRP A 103 14.84 -5.50 10.73
CA TRP A 103 15.35 -4.93 9.48
C TRP A 103 15.08 -5.84 8.28
N SER A 104 15.21 -7.15 8.42
CA SER A 104 14.82 -8.10 7.37
C SER A 104 13.34 -7.97 7.00
N TRP A 105 12.45 -7.86 7.98
CA TRP A 105 11.03 -7.61 7.74
C TRP A 105 10.81 -6.29 6.99
N ILE A 106 11.44 -5.19 7.43
CA ILE A 106 11.35 -3.89 6.74
C ILE A 106 11.81 -4.00 5.28
N LEU A 107 12.92 -4.69 5.03
CA LEU A 107 13.45 -4.91 3.68
C LEU A 107 12.39 -5.58 2.80
N PHE A 108 11.81 -6.69 3.25
CA PHE A 108 10.79 -7.41 2.48
C PHE A 108 9.55 -6.56 2.22
N ARG A 109 9.15 -5.72 3.18
CA ARG A 109 8.00 -4.82 3.03
C ARG A 109 8.29 -3.61 2.15
N SER A 110 9.56 -3.18 2.03
CA SER A 110 9.93 -1.98 1.27
C SER A 110 9.53 -2.06 -0.21
N TYR A 111 9.66 -3.25 -0.82
CA TYR A 111 9.34 -3.49 -2.22
C TYR A 111 7.99 -4.18 -2.46
N TYR A 112 7.16 -4.36 -1.41
CA TYR A 112 5.84 -5.03 -1.54
C TYR A 112 4.96 -4.36 -2.60
N LYS A 113 4.90 -3.02 -2.62
CA LYS A 113 4.17 -2.26 -3.65
C LYS A 113 4.60 -2.62 -5.08
N TYR A 114 5.90 -2.81 -5.30
CA TYR A 114 6.42 -3.17 -6.61
C TYR A 114 5.95 -4.57 -7.02
N VAL A 115 6.12 -5.58 -6.15
CA VAL A 115 5.72 -6.96 -6.48
C VAL A 115 4.20 -7.14 -6.55
N PHE A 116 3.42 -6.33 -5.83
CA PHE A 116 1.95 -6.31 -5.92
C PHE A 116 1.45 -5.86 -7.30
N SER A 117 2.23 -5.04 -8.00
CA SER A 117 1.90 -4.61 -9.37
C SER A 117 2.20 -5.67 -10.44
N LYS A 118 2.91 -6.74 -10.08
CA LYS A 118 3.30 -7.81 -11.00
C LYS A 118 2.27 -8.94 -11.02
N PRO A 119 2.23 -9.77 -12.08
CA PRO A 119 1.39 -10.95 -12.12
C PRO A 119 1.64 -11.90 -10.96
N PHE A 120 0.60 -12.64 -10.57
CA PHE A 120 0.72 -13.76 -9.64
C PHE A 120 1.78 -14.77 -10.16
N PRO A 121 2.66 -15.33 -9.30
CA PRO A 121 2.67 -15.28 -7.83
C PRO A 121 3.66 -14.27 -7.20
N MET A 122 4.10 -13.24 -7.93
CA MET A 122 5.21 -12.36 -7.51
C MET A 122 5.04 -11.71 -6.13
N LEU A 123 3.81 -11.48 -5.69
CA LEU A 123 3.53 -10.95 -4.35
C LEU A 123 4.17 -11.78 -3.22
N PHE A 124 4.31 -13.10 -3.40
CA PHE A 124 4.90 -13.99 -2.40
C PHE A 124 6.39 -13.74 -2.15
N ALA A 125 7.10 -13.13 -3.11
CA ALA A 125 8.50 -12.75 -2.94
C ALA A 125 8.72 -11.72 -1.83
N SER A 126 7.68 -10.99 -1.43
CA SER A 126 7.70 -10.09 -0.28
C SER A 126 6.96 -10.69 0.92
N THR A 127 5.76 -11.23 0.66
CA THR A 127 4.84 -11.64 1.72
C THR A 127 5.33 -12.85 2.52
N LEU A 128 5.83 -13.90 1.86
CA LEU A 128 6.24 -15.12 2.56
C LEU A 128 7.45 -14.87 3.47
N PRO A 129 8.56 -14.25 3.00
CA PRO A 129 9.69 -13.97 3.87
C PRO A 129 9.34 -13.02 5.03
N ALA A 130 8.46 -12.04 4.81
CA ALA A 130 8.00 -11.15 5.86
C ALA A 130 7.22 -11.92 6.95
N TYR A 131 6.31 -12.82 6.57
CA TYR A 131 5.61 -13.67 7.53
C TYR A 131 6.56 -14.61 8.27
N THR A 132 7.54 -15.20 7.58
CA THR A 132 8.56 -16.04 8.22
C THR A 132 9.30 -15.28 9.32
N CYS A 133 9.65 -14.01 9.11
CA CYS A 133 10.30 -13.19 10.14
C CYS A 133 9.42 -13.07 11.41
N ILE A 134 8.12 -12.77 11.24
CA ILE A 134 7.19 -12.62 12.36
C ILE A 134 7.01 -13.96 13.09
N TRP A 135 6.71 -15.03 12.37
CA TRP A 135 6.49 -16.36 12.95
C TRP A 135 7.71 -16.90 13.65
N TYR A 136 8.90 -16.68 13.09
CA TYR A 136 10.16 -17.06 13.74
C TYR A 136 10.33 -16.32 15.08
N MET A 137 10.12 -14.99 15.09
CA MET A 137 10.23 -14.21 16.32
C MET A 137 9.21 -14.65 17.39
N ILE A 138 7.95 -14.90 17.01
CA ILE A 138 6.92 -15.40 17.92
C ILE A 138 7.32 -16.79 18.45
N GLY A 139 7.66 -17.73 17.57
CA GLY A 139 7.96 -19.11 17.94
C GLY A 139 9.15 -19.22 18.89
N MET A 140 10.22 -18.47 18.64
CA MET A 140 11.38 -18.44 19.52
C MET A 140 11.09 -17.79 20.87
N SER A 141 10.25 -16.75 20.90
CA SER A 141 9.84 -16.12 22.16
C SER A 141 9.04 -17.11 23.02
N LEU A 142 8.08 -17.81 22.41
CA LEU A 142 7.28 -18.82 23.11
C LEU A 142 8.14 -19.98 23.61
N TYR A 143 9.04 -20.49 22.77
CA TYR A 143 9.96 -21.56 23.14
C TYR A 143 10.81 -21.17 24.36
N THR A 144 11.32 -19.94 24.39
CA THR A 144 12.21 -19.47 25.47
C THR A 144 11.46 -19.22 26.77
N VAL A 145 10.19 -18.77 26.71
CA VAL A 145 9.38 -18.51 27.91
C VAL A 145 8.81 -19.80 28.53
N CYS A 146 8.58 -20.83 27.72
CA CYS A 146 8.03 -22.11 28.17
C CYS A 146 9.08 -23.11 28.70
N GLN A 147 10.37 -22.77 28.64
CA GLN A 147 11.47 -23.56 29.21
C GLN A 147 11.87 -23.02 30.58
#